data_AF-A0A5B9QUV5-F1
#
_entry.id   AF-A0A5B9QUV5-F1
#
_cell.length_a   1.000
_cell.length_b   1.000
_cell.length_c   1.000
_cell.angle_alpha   90.00
_cell.angle_beta   90.00
_cell.angle_gamma   90.00
#
_symmetry.space_group_name_H-M   'P 1'
#
loop_
_entity.id
_entity.type
_entity.pdbx_description
1 polymer ?
#
loop_
_entity_poly.entity_id
_entity_poly.type
_entity_poly.pdbx_seq_one_letter_code
_entity_poly.pdbx_strand_id
1 'polypeptide(L)'
;MSVFWRRHQLLVAGLIVLSTSGCVRRRLTVRTSPPGAVVSVDNQVIGTSPAASSFVYYGTREVRIEKDGYRTETLRRRLNPPWYQTPPLDFITETLWPWEIRDERVIDVELVPKQIPPMEEVVGRADALRGQARAGVVPGDVQQPLETITLPPGSAPLQPQPMSLPNGGLPAVISSP
;
A
#
# COMPACT_ATOMS: atom_id res chain seq x y z
N MET A 1 -21.81 -57.47 -16.54
CA MET A 1 -20.74 -56.84 -17.34
C MET A 1 -20.77 -55.31 -17.36
N SER A 2 -21.93 -54.64 -17.27
CA SER A 2 -22.04 -53.17 -17.26
C SER A 2 -21.40 -52.46 -16.07
N VAL A 3 -21.42 -53.07 -14.88
CA VAL A 3 -20.87 -52.47 -13.64
C VAL A 3 -19.34 -52.38 -13.67
N PHE A 4 -18.66 -53.39 -14.23
CA PHE A 4 -17.19 -53.37 -14.38
C PHE A 4 -16.73 -52.30 -15.37
N TRP A 5 -17.47 -52.12 -16.47
CA TRP A 5 -17.16 -51.09 -17.47
C TRP A 5 -17.38 -49.66 -16.93
N ARG A 6 -18.45 -49.46 -16.15
CA ARG A 6 -18.76 -48.19 -15.49
C ARG A 6 -17.74 -47.84 -14.40
N ARG A 7 -17.24 -48.82 -13.64
CA ARG A 7 -16.16 -48.64 -12.66
C ARG A 7 -14.82 -48.30 -13.35
N HIS A 8 -14.49 -48.97 -14.44
CA HIS A 8 -13.26 -48.68 -15.21
C HIS A 8 -13.29 -47.27 -15.83
N GLN A 9 -14.43 -46.83 -16.36
CA GLN A 9 -14.60 -45.48 -16.91
C GLN A 9 -14.44 -44.40 -15.83
N LEU A 10 -14.98 -44.61 -14.63
CA LEU A 10 -14.81 -43.68 -13.51
C LEU A 10 -13.35 -43.62 -13.02
N LEU A 11 -12.64 -44.75 -13.00
CA LEU A 11 -11.21 -44.78 -12.63
C LEU A 11 -10.33 -44.08 -13.67
N VAL A 12 -10.59 -44.28 -14.97
CA VAL A 12 -9.85 -43.61 -16.05
C VAL A 12 -10.14 -42.10 -16.06
N ALA A 13 -11.41 -41.70 -15.88
CA ALA A 13 -11.76 -40.28 -15.77
C ALA A 13 -11.11 -39.63 -14.54
N GLY A 14 -11.09 -40.32 -13.39
CA GLY A 14 -10.39 -39.85 -12.20
C GLY A 14 -8.88 -39.68 -12.44
N LEU A 15 -8.22 -40.67 -13.06
CA LEU A 15 -6.79 -40.62 -13.36
C LEU A 15 -6.44 -39.47 -14.33
N ILE A 16 -7.28 -39.22 -15.33
CA ILE A 16 -7.11 -38.11 -16.27
C ILE A 16 -7.25 -36.76 -15.56
N VAL A 17 -8.26 -36.59 -14.69
CA VAL A 17 -8.44 -35.37 -13.89
C VAL A 17 -7.26 -35.12 -12.93
N LEU A 18 -6.69 -36.18 -12.35
CA LEU A 18 -5.49 -36.05 -11.51
C LEU A 18 -4.24 -35.65 -12.32
N SER A 19 -4.18 -35.97 -13.61
CA SER A 19 -3.03 -35.70 -14.48
C SER A 19 -3.03 -34.29 -15.07
N THR A 20 -4.15 -33.57 -14.99
CA THR A 20 -4.31 -32.20 -15.53
C THR A 20 -4.26 -31.15 -14.44
N SER A 21 -3.23 -31.15 -13.59
CA SER A 21 -3.05 -30.09 -12.60
C SER A 21 -2.87 -28.75 -13.33
N GLY A 22 -3.91 -27.93 -13.38
CA GLY A 22 -3.82 -26.60 -13.98
C GLY A 22 -2.78 -25.77 -13.21
N CYS A 23 -1.89 -25.11 -13.96
CA CYS A 23 -0.86 -24.26 -13.37
C CYS A 23 -1.12 -22.82 -13.81
N VAL A 24 -1.65 -22.02 -12.89
CA VAL A 24 -1.77 -20.56 -13.07
C VAL A 24 -0.51 -19.92 -12.51
N ARG A 25 0.28 -19.27 -13.37
CA ARG A 25 1.45 -18.49 -12.96
C ARG A 25 1.13 -17.01 -13.00
N ARG A 26 1.32 -16.34 -11.87
CA ARG A 26 1.08 -14.92 -11.70
C ARG A 26 2.40 -14.22 -11.41
N ARG A 27 2.74 -13.18 -12.18
CA ARG A 27 4.00 -12.44 -12.07
C ARG A 27 3.75 -10.94 -12.06
N LEU A 28 4.27 -10.26 -11.05
CA LEU A 28 4.31 -8.81 -10.95
C LEU A 28 5.73 -8.34 -11.27
N THR A 29 5.86 -7.40 -12.21
CA THR A 29 7.13 -6.79 -12.61
C THR A 29 7.07 -5.29 -12.34
N VAL A 30 8.04 -4.77 -11.59
CA VAL A 30 8.16 -3.34 -11.30
C VAL A 30 9.38 -2.79 -12.03
N ARG A 31 9.14 -1.76 -12.84
CA ARG A 31 10.15 -1.04 -13.61
C ARG A 31 10.19 0.39 -13.11
N THR A 32 11.39 0.96 -13.01
CA THR A 32 11.57 2.34 -12.57
C THR A 32 12.41 3.11 -13.55
N SER A 33 12.07 4.38 -13.73
CA SER A 33 12.91 5.36 -14.42
C SER A 33 13.39 6.39 -13.39
N PRO A 34 14.71 6.47 -13.08
CA PRO A 34 15.81 5.68 -13.66
C PRO A 34 15.95 4.28 -13.02
N PRO A 35 16.59 3.30 -13.71
CA PRO A 35 16.73 1.93 -13.21
C PRO A 35 17.68 1.83 -12.01
N GLY A 36 17.66 0.70 -11.29
CA GLY A 36 18.54 0.51 -10.12
C GLY A 36 17.93 0.91 -8.78
N ALA A 37 16.61 1.07 -8.70
CA ALA A 37 15.91 1.37 -7.45
C ALA A 37 15.60 0.10 -6.67
N VAL A 38 15.68 0.12 -5.35
CA VAL A 38 15.25 -0.99 -4.50
C VAL A 38 13.72 -0.99 -4.46
N VAL A 39 13.12 -2.13 -4.80
CA VAL A 39 11.67 -2.31 -4.83
C VAL A 39 11.25 -3.25 -3.71
N SER A 40 10.22 -2.84 -2.98
CA SER A 40 9.51 -3.66 -2.02
C SER A 40 8.03 -3.72 -2.36
N VAL A 41 7.43 -4.89 -2.18
CA VAL A 41 6.00 -5.16 -2.39
C VAL A 41 5.44 -5.70 -1.08
N ASP A 42 4.39 -5.07 -0.55
CA ASP A 42 3.76 -5.42 0.73
C ASP A 42 4.78 -5.57 1.87
N ASN A 43 5.65 -4.56 2.00
CA ASN A 43 6.75 -4.49 2.98
C ASN A 43 7.85 -5.56 2.82
N GLN A 44 7.83 -6.37 1.76
CA GLN A 44 8.88 -7.34 1.45
C GLN A 44 9.74 -6.87 0.28
N VAL A 45 11.07 -6.82 0.47
CA VAL A 45 12.02 -6.45 -0.60
C VAL A 45 12.06 -7.55 -1.66
N ILE A 46 11.79 -7.20 -2.91
CA ILE A 46 11.82 -8.12 -4.05
C ILE A 46 13.14 -8.02 -4.85
N GLY A 47 13.89 -6.94 -4.68
CA GLY A 47 15.18 -6.71 -5.32
C GLY A 47 15.29 -5.33 -5.98
N THR A 48 16.24 -5.20 -6.90
CA THR A 48 16.53 -3.95 -7.61
C THR A 48 15.81 -3.90 -8.96
N SER A 49 15.26 -2.74 -9.34
CA SER A 49 14.51 -2.56 -10.57
C SER A 49 15.39 -2.69 -11.83
N PRO A 50 14.90 -3.37 -12.90
CA PRO A 50 13.63 -4.08 -13.01
C PRO A 50 13.57 -5.34 -12.13
N ALA A 51 12.59 -5.40 -11.23
CA ALA A 51 12.43 -6.51 -10.28
C ALA A 51 11.10 -7.20 -10.55
N ALA A 52 11.06 -8.53 -10.41
CA ALA A 52 9.84 -9.29 -10.58
C ALA A 52 9.62 -10.29 -9.44
N SER A 53 8.38 -10.42 -9.01
CA SER A 53 7.96 -11.36 -7.97
C SER A 53 6.67 -12.07 -8.37
N SER A 54 6.49 -13.30 -7.89
CA SER A 54 5.22 -14.02 -8.01
C SER A 54 4.24 -13.56 -6.93
N PHE A 55 2.95 -13.52 -7.24
CA PHE A 55 1.91 -13.22 -6.25
C PHE A 55 0.80 -14.26 -6.29
N VAL A 56 0.11 -14.48 -5.17
CA VAL A 56 -0.96 -15.49 -5.07
C VAL A 56 -2.32 -14.83 -5.22
N TYR A 57 -2.60 -13.78 -4.44
CA TYR A 57 -3.92 -13.16 -4.37
C TYR A 57 -4.01 -11.84 -5.14
N TYR A 58 -5.16 -11.60 -5.76
CA TYR A 58 -5.53 -10.28 -6.26
C TYR A 58 -5.95 -9.35 -5.14
N GLY A 59 -5.85 -8.05 -5.40
CA GLY A 59 -6.14 -7.02 -4.42
C GLY A 59 -5.26 -5.79 -4.61
N THR A 60 -5.35 -4.87 -3.66
CA THR A 60 -4.48 -3.69 -3.60
C THR A 60 -3.17 -4.08 -2.93
N ARG A 61 -2.05 -3.89 -3.64
CA ARG A 61 -0.70 -4.10 -3.10
C ARG A 61 0.03 -2.78 -2.96
N GLU A 62 0.81 -2.67 -1.90
CA GLU A 62 1.67 -1.51 -1.67
C GLU A 62 3.03 -1.76 -2.30
N VAL A 63 3.44 -0.88 -3.20
CA VAL A 63 4.76 -0.93 -3.83
C VAL A 63 5.53 0.28 -3.33
N ARG A 64 6.62 0.02 -2.62
CA ARG A 64 7.51 1.05 -2.08
C ARG A 64 8.85 0.95 -2.78
N ILE A 65 9.29 2.08 -3.31
CA ILE A 65 10.47 2.19 -4.17
C ILE A 65 11.42 3.21 -3.56
N GLU A 66 12.67 2.79 -3.41
CA GLU A 66 13.72 3.58 -2.79
C GLU A 66 14.94 3.65 -3.69
N LYS A 67 15.47 4.85 -3.87
CA LYS A 67 16.69 5.08 -4.65
C LYS A 67 17.45 6.28 -4.11
N ASP A 68 18.77 6.16 -4.06
CA ASP A 68 19.64 7.25 -3.59
C ASP A 68 19.52 8.50 -4.47
N GLY A 69 19.35 9.66 -3.84
CA GLY A 69 19.14 10.93 -4.54
C GLY A 69 17.71 11.16 -5.06
N TYR A 70 16.82 10.19 -4.88
CA TYR A 70 15.40 10.30 -5.26
C TYR A 70 14.49 10.27 -4.03
N ARG A 71 13.26 10.75 -4.20
CA ARG A 71 12.21 10.63 -3.19
C ARG A 71 11.76 9.17 -3.11
N THR A 72 11.51 8.69 -1.89
CA THR A 72 10.85 7.40 -1.67
C THR A 72 9.42 7.51 -2.15
N GLU A 73 9.05 6.67 -3.12
CA GLU A 73 7.71 6.62 -3.69
C GLU A 73 6.98 5.40 -3.16
N THR A 74 5.81 5.62 -2.54
CA THR A 74 4.92 4.57 -2.07
C THR A 74 3.60 4.67 -2.82
N LEU A 75 3.30 3.66 -3.64
CA LEU A 75 2.09 3.63 -4.45
C LEU A 75 1.25 2.39 -4.11
N ARG A 76 -0.07 2.55 -4.11
CA ARG A 76 -1.02 1.47 -3.87
C ARG A 76 -1.62 1.04 -5.21
N ARG A 77 -1.18 -0.08 -5.76
CA ARG A 77 -1.67 -0.59 -7.05
C ARG A 77 -2.71 -1.66 -6.83
N ARG A 78 -3.91 -1.46 -7.39
CA ARG A 78 -4.97 -2.47 -7.40
C ARG A 78 -4.77 -3.45 -8.56
N LEU A 79 -4.52 -4.71 -8.23
CA LEU A 79 -4.49 -5.83 -9.16
C LEU A 79 -5.89 -6.45 -9.18
N ASN A 80 -6.63 -6.23 -10.26
CA ASN A 80 -7.98 -6.79 -10.40
C ASN A 80 -7.92 -8.23 -10.93
N PRO A 81 -8.71 -9.15 -10.34
CA PRO A 81 -8.82 -10.50 -10.85
C PRO A 81 -9.43 -10.47 -12.27
N PRO A 82 -8.92 -11.29 -13.19
CA PRO A 82 -9.62 -11.56 -14.43
C PRO A 82 -10.90 -12.36 -14.16
N TRP A 83 -11.84 -12.31 -15.10
CA TRP A 83 -13.16 -12.95 -14.95
C TRP A 83 -13.08 -14.44 -14.57
N TYR A 84 -12.06 -15.14 -15.05
CA TYR A 84 -11.85 -16.57 -14.83
C TYR A 84 -11.29 -16.95 -13.44
N GLN A 85 -10.93 -15.97 -12.60
CA GLN A 85 -10.45 -16.20 -11.22
C GLN A 85 -11.46 -15.74 -10.16
N THR A 86 -12.74 -15.62 -10.56
CA THR A 86 -13.83 -15.36 -9.62
C THR A 86 -14.37 -16.69 -9.10
N PRO A 87 -14.47 -16.91 -7.78
CA PRO A 87 -15.12 -18.11 -7.24
C PRO A 87 -16.58 -18.23 -7.74
N PRO A 88 -17.05 -19.43 -8.13
CA PRO A 88 -16.38 -20.73 -8.11
C PRO A 88 -15.59 -21.08 -9.39
N LEU A 89 -15.64 -20.24 -10.42
CA LEU A 89 -15.01 -20.50 -11.72
C LEU A 89 -13.50 -20.69 -11.62
N ASP A 90 -12.86 -19.99 -10.68
CA ASP A 90 -11.44 -20.12 -10.35
C ASP A 90 -11.02 -21.58 -10.08
N PHE A 91 -11.86 -22.37 -9.41
CA PHE A 91 -11.56 -23.78 -9.14
C PHE A 91 -11.47 -24.61 -10.42
N ILE A 92 -12.32 -24.31 -11.41
CA ILE A 92 -12.32 -25.02 -12.70
C ILE A 92 -11.07 -24.61 -13.49
N THR A 93 -10.70 -23.34 -13.48
CA THR A 93 -9.59 -22.84 -14.28
C THR A 93 -8.23 -23.16 -13.67
N GLU A 94 -8.13 -23.26 -12.34
CA GLU A 94 -6.91 -23.73 -11.65
C GLU A 94 -6.80 -25.26 -11.63
N THR A 95 -7.90 -26.01 -11.51
CA THR A 95 -7.84 -27.46 -11.27
C THR A 95 -8.10 -28.30 -12.52
N LEU A 96 -8.99 -27.85 -13.41
CA LEU A 96 -9.48 -28.66 -14.55
C LEU A 96 -8.95 -28.17 -15.90
N TRP A 97 -8.25 -27.04 -15.95
CA TRP A 97 -7.72 -26.50 -17.20
C TRP A 97 -6.34 -27.08 -17.52
N PRO A 98 -6.17 -27.81 -18.64
CA PRO A 98 -4.94 -28.52 -18.95
C PRO A 98 -3.80 -27.63 -19.46
N TRP A 99 -4.04 -26.33 -19.69
CA TRP A 99 -3.06 -25.40 -20.25
C TRP A 99 -2.48 -24.44 -19.20
N GLU A 100 -1.23 -24.01 -19.38
CA GLU A 100 -0.61 -23.00 -18.50
C GLU A 100 -1.22 -21.62 -18.78
N ILE A 101 -1.79 -20.99 -17.75
CA ILE A 101 -2.27 -19.61 -17.82
C ILE A 101 -1.22 -18.71 -17.16
N ARG A 102 -0.69 -17.75 -17.94
CA ARG A 102 0.27 -16.75 -17.46
C ARG A 102 -0.40 -15.41 -17.31
N ASP A 103 -0.45 -14.89 -16.09
CA ASP A 103 -0.88 -13.53 -15.79
C ASP A 103 0.33 -12.68 -15.42
N GLU A 104 0.71 -11.76 -16.31
CA GLU A 104 1.83 -10.84 -16.11
C GLU A 104 1.31 -9.40 -15.93
N ARG A 105 1.77 -8.75 -14.86
CA ARG A 105 1.43 -7.37 -14.53
C ARG A 105 2.70 -6.54 -14.48
N VAL A 106 2.73 -5.45 -15.23
CA VAL A 106 3.86 -4.51 -15.26
C VAL A 106 3.43 -3.20 -14.62
N ILE A 107 4.26 -2.67 -13.73
CA ILE A 107 4.12 -1.35 -13.11
C ILE A 107 5.35 -0.54 -13.48
N ASP A 108 5.14 0.56 -14.20
CA ASP A 108 6.16 1.53 -14.53
C ASP A 108 6.04 2.73 -13.58
N VAL A 109 7.17 3.13 -12.98
CA VAL A 109 7.22 4.22 -12.00
C VAL A 109 8.33 5.19 -12.36
N GLU A 110 7.99 6.47 -12.41
CA GLU A 110 8.95 7.55 -12.60
C GLU A 110 9.35 8.14 -11.25
N LEU A 111 10.65 8.20 -10.99
CA LEU A 111 11.19 8.66 -9.71
C LEU A 111 11.47 10.16 -9.75
N VAL A 112 11.00 10.86 -8.72
CA VAL A 112 11.24 12.28 -8.56
C VAL A 112 12.54 12.50 -7.78
N PRO A 113 13.48 13.33 -8.26
CA PRO A 113 14.68 13.69 -7.51
C PRO A 113 14.36 14.29 -6.15
N LYS A 114 15.16 13.94 -5.14
CA LYS A 114 15.02 14.51 -3.80
C LYS A 114 15.55 15.94 -3.81
N GLN A 115 14.66 16.91 -3.65
CA GLN A 115 15.06 18.30 -3.42
C GLN A 115 15.53 18.43 -1.97
N ILE A 116 16.82 18.71 -1.78
CA ILE A 116 17.38 19.07 -0.47
C ILE A 116 17.28 20.60 -0.38
N PRO A 117 16.45 21.15 0.52
CA PRO A 117 16.34 22.60 0.66
C PRO A 117 17.70 23.21 1.05
N PRO A 118 18.03 24.42 0.57
CA PRO A 118 19.27 25.11 0.93
C PRO A 118 19.33 25.37 2.43
N MET A 119 20.54 25.38 2.98
CA MET A 119 20.75 25.44 4.43
C MET A 119 20.11 26.68 5.06
N GLU A 120 20.16 27.84 4.40
CA GLU A 120 19.56 29.09 4.89
C GLU A 120 18.04 28.97 5.10
N GLU A 121 17.35 28.28 4.19
CA GLU A 121 15.90 28.06 4.28
C GLU A 121 15.58 27.12 5.46
N VAL A 122 16.41 26.09 5.67
CA VAL A 122 16.26 25.17 6.79
C VAL A 122 16.50 25.88 8.13
N VAL A 123 17.53 26.75 8.22
CA VAL A 123 17.80 27.57 9.42
C VAL A 123 16.66 28.55 9.69
N GLY A 124 16.23 29.31 8.68
CA GLY A 124 15.15 30.28 8.83
C GLY A 124 13.84 29.63 9.28
N ARG A 125 13.49 28.47 8.71
CA ARG A 125 12.33 27.68 9.16
C ARG A 125 12.48 27.20 10.60
N ALA A 126 13.68 26.76 11.01
CA ALA A 126 13.93 26.34 12.39
C ALA A 126 13.82 27.50 13.40
N ASP A 127 14.34 28.69 13.07
CA ASP A 127 14.24 29.86 13.93
C ASP A 127 12.80 30.38 14.04
N ALA A 128 12.02 30.32 12.95
CA ALA A 128 10.60 30.62 12.98
C ALA A 128 9.84 29.68 13.93
N LEU A 129 10.09 28.37 13.86
CA LEU A 129 9.48 27.38 14.76
C LEU A 129 9.87 27.63 16.23
N ARG A 130 11.13 28.00 16.51
CA ARG A 130 11.58 28.36 17.86
C ARG A 130 10.91 29.63 18.37
N GLY A 131 10.74 30.63 17.51
CA GLY A 131 10.04 31.87 17.84
C GLY A 131 8.57 31.62 18.18
N GLN A 132 7.88 30.80 17.38
CA GLN A 132 6.49 30.40 17.63
C GLN A 132 6.34 29.63 18.95
N ALA A 133 7.25 28.69 19.24
CA ALA A 133 7.26 27.95 20.50
C ALA A 133 7.45 28.87 21.72
N ARG A 134 8.35 29.87 21.64
CA ARG A 134 8.56 30.87 22.71
C ARG A 134 7.36 31.80 22.88
N ALA A 135 6.66 32.12 21.80
CA ALA A 135 5.45 32.95 21.83
C ALA A 135 4.21 32.22 22.37
N GLY A 136 4.33 30.94 22.76
CA GLY A 136 3.21 30.14 23.26
C GLY A 136 2.15 29.82 22.19
N VAL A 137 2.50 29.94 20.90
CA VAL A 137 1.60 29.61 19.80
C VAL A 137 1.57 28.08 19.67
N VAL A 138 0.52 27.45 20.21
CA VAL A 138 0.22 26.05 19.94
C VAL A 138 -0.29 25.98 18.50
N PRO A 139 0.32 25.19 17.59
CA PRO A 139 -0.23 24.96 16.27
C PRO A 139 -1.44 24.03 16.39
N GLY A 140 -2.54 24.56 16.93
CA GLY A 140 -3.87 23.97 16.89
C GLY A 140 -4.71 24.52 15.74
N ASP A 141 -4.37 25.71 15.24
CA ASP A 141 -5.09 26.39 14.16
C ASP A 141 -4.11 26.90 13.10
N VAL A 142 -3.52 25.99 12.32
CA VAL A 142 -3.06 26.40 10.99
C VAL A 142 -4.32 26.47 10.13
N GLN A 143 -4.98 27.64 10.12
CA GLN A 143 -5.73 28.06 8.95
C GLN A 143 -4.75 27.97 7.78
N GLN A 144 -4.81 26.87 7.04
CA GLN A 144 -4.34 26.85 5.66
C GLN A 144 -4.98 28.08 4.98
N PRO A 145 -4.24 28.87 4.19
CA PRO A 145 -4.85 29.94 3.42
C PRO A 145 -6.08 29.39 2.71
N LEU A 146 -7.21 30.07 2.86
CA LEU A 146 -8.44 29.75 2.12
C LEU A 146 -8.12 29.74 0.62
N GLU A 147 -7.75 28.60 0.05
CA GLU A 147 -8.26 28.29 -1.27
C GLU A 147 -9.77 28.16 -1.07
N THR A 148 -10.49 29.15 -1.58
CA THR A 148 -11.94 29.14 -1.72
C THR A 148 -12.32 27.91 -2.55
N ILE A 149 -12.42 26.75 -1.91
CA ILE A 149 -13.19 25.63 -2.44
C ILE A 149 -14.63 25.96 -2.05
N THR A 150 -15.38 26.53 -2.99
CA THR A 150 -16.82 26.66 -2.90
C THR A 150 -17.41 25.24 -2.83
N LEU A 151 -17.59 24.72 -1.61
CA LEU A 151 -18.37 23.52 -1.37
C LEU A 151 -19.81 23.92 -1.00
N PRO A 152 -20.81 23.15 -1.47
CA PRO A 152 -22.23 23.47 -1.31
C PRO A 152 -22.66 23.46 0.17
N PRO A 153 -23.73 24.18 0.52
CA PRO A 153 -24.11 24.39 1.91
C PRO A 153 -24.70 23.11 2.49
N GLY A 154 -24.04 22.54 3.50
CA GLY A 154 -24.66 21.51 4.31
C GLY A 154 -23.71 20.51 4.93
N SER A 155 -23.04 20.92 6.02
CA SER A 155 -22.83 20.07 7.20
C SER A 155 -21.97 20.81 8.22
N ALA A 156 -22.60 21.33 9.28
CA ALA A 156 -21.88 21.87 10.43
C ALA A 156 -21.17 20.72 11.19
N PRO A 157 -19.89 20.86 11.58
CA PRO A 157 -19.24 19.87 12.42
C PRO A 157 -19.63 20.08 13.90
N LEU A 158 -20.00 18.99 14.57
CA LEU A 158 -20.34 18.92 15.99
C LEU A 158 -19.10 19.24 16.85
N GLN A 159 -19.23 20.22 17.75
CA GLN A 159 -18.17 20.60 18.70
C GLN A 159 -18.07 19.58 19.85
N PRO A 160 -16.86 19.09 20.22
CA PRO A 160 -16.66 18.30 21.43
C PRO A 160 -16.66 19.19 22.68
N GLN A 161 -17.38 18.80 23.73
CA GLN A 161 -17.42 19.53 25.00
C GLN A 161 -16.13 19.36 25.82
N PRO A 162 -15.65 20.42 26.51
CA PRO A 162 -14.43 20.35 27.31
C PRO A 162 -14.62 19.56 28.61
N MET A 163 -13.74 18.59 28.86
CA MET A 163 -13.57 17.96 30.17
C MET A 163 -12.91 18.97 31.13
N SER A 164 -13.56 19.27 32.24
CA SER A 164 -12.99 20.05 33.34
C SER A 164 -12.05 19.21 34.20
N LEU A 165 -10.88 19.76 34.56
CA LEU A 165 -10.00 19.19 35.59
C LEU A 165 -10.58 19.46 37.00
N PRO A 166 -10.47 18.52 37.96
CA PRO A 166 -10.89 18.77 39.34
C PRO A 166 -9.93 19.75 40.03
N ASN A 167 -10.48 20.83 40.58
CA ASN A 167 -9.78 21.79 41.43
C ASN A 167 -9.20 21.10 42.68
N GLY A 168 -7.90 21.24 42.91
CA GLY A 168 -7.31 20.92 44.22
C GLY A 168 -5.85 20.48 44.18
N GLY A 169 -4.92 21.42 43.99
CA GLY A 169 -3.49 21.17 44.22
C GLY A 169 -2.78 22.47 44.59
N LEU A 170 -2.46 22.63 45.88
CA LEU A 170 -1.67 23.76 46.38
C LEU A 170 -0.22 23.67 45.84
N PRO A 171 0.45 24.78 45.52
CA PRO A 171 1.85 24.74 45.10
C PRO A 171 2.77 24.38 46.28
N ALA A 172 3.65 23.40 46.09
CA ALA A 172 4.71 23.06 47.03
C ALA A 172 5.75 24.19 47.09
N VAL A 173 5.89 24.82 48.25
CA VAL A 173 6.97 25.76 48.57
C VAL A 173 8.22 24.95 48.86
N ILE A 174 9.27 25.12 48.07
CA ILE A 174 10.60 24.55 48.34
C ILE A 174 11.43 25.67 49.00
N SER A 175 11.70 25.54 50.30
CA SER A 175 12.65 26.39 51.01
C SER A 175 14.07 25.86 50.81
N SER A 176 14.96 26.70 50.31
CA SER A 176 16.41 26.44 50.20
C SER A 176 17.12 26.74 51.52
N PRO A 177 18.13 25.94 51.93
CA PRO A 177 19.07 26.32 52.99
C PRO A 177 20.15 27.31 52.51
#